data_AF-A0AAN4Z930-F1
#
_entry.id   AF-A0AAN4Z930-F1
#
_cell.length_a   1.000
_cell.length_b   1.000
_cell.length_c   1.000
_cell.angle_alpha   90.00
_cell.angle_beta   90.00
_cell.angle_gamma   90.00
#
_symmetry.space_group_name_H-M   'P 1'
#
loop_
_entity.id
_entity.type
_entity.pdbx_description
1 polymer ?
#
loop_
_entity_poly.entity_id
_entity_poly.type
_entity_poly.pdbx_seq_one_letter_code
_entity_poly.pdbx_strand_id
1 'polypeptide(L)'
;LFVLLRSLLTGVTEVFSVLITVLLAEQFTGNYVPPHSPRHDVLSTNLSAFSLIATPIAGLFVENKLAWQLGVSVAPVLMIPALVLSVITLRSSKSQVVPHPLAILKNAIGVFRIPSLTIMLVSMCVDMFYAGPFMFWMIPLRLYAMEAYPEIFLGLSYTVITTLTSTVSFIGGLAGSVTVPYLTHKLESGSGVCSCLTPVALALPLAYGFSQLIQTLSYLVEILSLTRNFPIFLASFFMSGFIGAGLSLTIVRIKLAITPANQRSSAISVNPLVITIACLPSSQIFAAISDSIRGESTASIDHLEALQETFIYTWAIPLASSVLGFLLLRFYRRDVKKAKEIDAAKEEESTP
;
A
#
# COMPACT_ATOMS: atom_id res chain seq x y z
N LEU A 1 22.40 8.45 16.01
CA LEU A 1 22.77 7.30 15.15
C LEU A 1 21.55 6.57 14.58
N PHE A 2 20.64 6.02 15.41
CA PHE A 2 19.45 5.29 14.94
C PHE A 2 18.62 6.07 13.90
N VAL A 3 18.28 7.33 14.19
CA VAL A 3 17.52 8.20 13.28
C VAL A 3 18.24 8.39 11.93
N LEU A 4 19.56 8.56 11.95
CA LEU A 4 20.37 8.72 10.73
C LEU A 4 20.35 7.45 9.87
N LEU A 5 20.59 6.29 10.47
CA LEU A 5 20.55 5.00 9.77
C LEU A 5 19.15 4.70 9.22
N ARG A 6 18.10 5.05 9.97
CA ARG A 6 16.72 4.90 9.52
C ARG A 6 16.41 5.82 8.35
N SER A 7 16.87 7.07 8.39
CA SER A 7 16.71 8.04 7.31
C SER A 7 17.41 7.59 6.02
N LEU A 8 18.64 7.09 6.14
CA LEU A 8 19.38 6.51 5.01
C LEU A 8 18.66 5.29 4.42
N LEU A 9 18.18 4.38 5.28
CA LEU A 9 17.42 3.22 4.85
C LEU A 9 16.15 3.63 4.09
N THR A 10 15.36 4.56 4.63
CA THR A 10 14.16 5.08 3.95
C THR A 10 14.52 5.70 2.59
N GLY A 11 15.56 6.53 2.52
CA GLY A 11 16.01 7.11 1.26
C GLY A 11 16.40 6.06 0.22
N VAL A 12 17.15 5.04 0.63
CA VAL A 12 17.54 3.92 -0.25
C VAL A 12 16.32 3.10 -0.69
N THR A 13 15.42 2.77 0.23
CA THR A 13 14.19 2.03 -0.07
C THR A 13 13.32 2.76 -1.09
N GLU A 14 13.15 4.08 -0.97
CA GLU A 14 12.38 4.87 -1.94
C GLU A 14 13.05 4.88 -3.33
N VAL A 15 14.38 5.03 -3.38
CA VAL A 15 15.13 4.97 -4.65
C VAL A 15 14.94 3.62 -5.33
N PHE A 16 15.08 2.51 -4.60
CA PHE A 16 14.85 1.17 -5.16
C PHE A 16 13.40 0.95 -5.57
N SER A 17 12.42 1.42 -4.79
CA SER A 17 11.00 1.34 -5.13
C SER A 17 10.70 2.04 -6.47
N VAL A 18 11.25 3.24 -6.68
CA VAL A 18 11.13 3.97 -7.95
C VAL A 18 11.84 3.24 -9.08
N LEU A 19 13.10 2.82 -8.88
CA LEU A 19 13.88 2.12 -9.90
C LEU A 19 13.23 0.81 -10.35
N ILE A 20 12.78 -0.03 -9.41
CA ILE A 20 12.09 -1.29 -9.72
C ILE A 20 10.82 -1.00 -10.52
N THR A 21 10.05 0.01 -10.12
CA THR A 21 8.82 0.41 -10.82
C THR A 21 9.11 0.88 -12.26
N VAL A 22 10.18 1.64 -12.47
CA VAL A 22 10.62 2.10 -13.80
C VAL A 22 11.11 0.92 -14.65
N LEU A 23 11.96 0.06 -14.10
CA LEU A 23 12.46 -1.14 -14.80
C LEU A 23 11.31 -2.07 -15.22
N LEU A 24 10.30 -2.22 -14.37
CA LEU A 24 9.09 -2.96 -14.71
C LEU A 24 8.28 -2.25 -15.79
N ALA A 25 8.11 -0.92 -15.69
CA ALA A 25 7.41 -0.14 -16.71
C ALA A 25 8.07 -0.25 -18.09
N GLU A 26 9.40 -0.26 -18.15
CA GLU A 26 10.17 -0.46 -19.40
C GLU A 26 9.99 -1.87 -19.98
N GLN A 27 9.81 -2.90 -19.15
CA GLN A 27 9.48 -4.24 -19.64
C GLN A 27 8.06 -4.34 -20.23
N PHE A 28 7.23 -3.30 -20.05
CA PHE A 28 5.85 -3.24 -20.53
C PHE A 28 5.67 -2.35 -21.78
N THR A 29 6.72 -2.09 -22.57
CA THR A 29 6.67 -1.27 -23.81
C THR A 29 5.86 -1.88 -24.98
N GLY A 30 5.01 -2.88 -24.72
CA GLY A 30 4.10 -3.46 -25.71
C GLY A 30 2.64 -3.14 -25.36
N ASN A 31 1.82 -2.95 -26.40
CA ASN A 31 0.37 -2.76 -26.29
C ASN A 31 -0.25 -3.72 -25.26
N TYR A 32 -0.95 -3.13 -24.29
CA TYR A 32 -1.80 -3.81 -23.32
C TYR A 32 -1.18 -5.05 -22.68
N VAL A 33 -0.54 -4.87 -21.52
CA VAL A 33 -0.43 -5.97 -20.57
C VAL A 33 -1.86 -6.39 -20.24
N PRO A 34 -2.30 -7.62 -20.59
CA PRO A 34 -3.66 -8.02 -20.35
C PRO A 34 -3.96 -7.88 -18.85
N PRO A 35 -5.19 -7.52 -18.46
CA PRO A 35 -5.60 -7.36 -17.06
C PRO A 35 -5.31 -8.56 -16.14
N HIS A 36 -4.96 -9.70 -16.74
CA HIS A 36 -4.69 -10.99 -16.10
C HIS A 36 -3.22 -11.40 -16.23
N SER A 37 -2.33 -10.52 -16.66
CA SER A 37 -0.92 -10.84 -16.75
C SER A 37 -0.38 -11.02 -15.32
N PRO A 38 0.12 -12.22 -14.97
CA PRO A 38 0.68 -12.49 -13.65
C PRO A 38 1.85 -11.55 -13.29
N ARG A 39 2.40 -10.81 -14.26
CA ARG A 39 3.53 -9.89 -14.08
C ARG A 39 3.22 -8.68 -13.19
N HIS A 40 1.98 -8.17 -13.14
CA HIS A 40 1.63 -7.10 -12.21
C HIS A 40 1.45 -7.60 -10.77
N ASP A 41 1.05 -8.87 -10.62
CA ASP A 41 0.82 -9.49 -9.31
C ASP A 41 2.13 -9.78 -8.57
N VAL A 42 3.22 -10.06 -9.29
CA VAL A 42 4.52 -10.42 -8.68
C VAL A 42 5.06 -9.33 -7.76
N LEU A 43 4.99 -8.05 -8.13
CA LEU A 43 5.62 -6.98 -7.34
C LEU A 43 4.91 -6.75 -6.00
N SER A 44 3.57 -6.68 -6.01
CA SER A 44 2.78 -6.49 -4.78
C SER A 44 2.85 -7.72 -3.86
N THR A 45 2.93 -8.91 -4.45
CA THR A 45 3.09 -10.17 -3.73
C THR A 45 4.46 -10.29 -3.05
N ASN A 46 5.53 -9.79 -3.70
CA ASN A 46 6.89 -9.86 -3.17
C ASN A 46 7.09 -9.04 -1.87
N LEU A 47 6.50 -7.85 -1.78
CA LEU A 47 6.59 -7.02 -0.56
C LEU A 47 5.87 -7.69 0.61
N SER A 48 4.71 -8.28 0.34
CA SER A 48 3.93 -9.02 1.34
C SER A 48 4.67 -10.28 1.80
N ALA A 49 5.35 -10.99 0.89
CA ALA A 49 6.15 -12.16 1.22
C ALA A 49 7.36 -11.83 2.12
N PHE A 50 8.00 -10.66 1.96
CA PHE A 50 9.08 -10.26 2.85
C PHE A 50 8.61 -10.05 4.29
N SER A 51 7.42 -9.48 4.47
CA SER A 51 6.83 -9.25 5.80
C SER A 51 6.60 -10.56 6.57
N LEU A 52 6.36 -11.68 5.87
CA LEU A 52 6.24 -13.01 6.47
C LEU A 52 7.54 -13.52 7.09
N ILE A 53 8.69 -13.08 6.62
CA ILE A 53 9.99 -13.51 7.13
C ILE A 53 10.46 -12.52 8.19
N ALA A 54 10.37 -11.23 7.90
CA ALA A 54 10.86 -10.18 8.78
C ALA A 54 10.11 -10.13 10.12
N THR A 55 8.78 -10.31 10.11
CA THR A 55 7.95 -10.15 11.31
C THR A 55 8.18 -11.26 12.34
N PRO A 56 8.19 -12.56 11.97
CA PRO A 56 8.52 -13.64 12.92
C PRO A 56 9.93 -13.53 13.47
N ILE A 57 10.92 -13.18 12.63
CA ILE A 57 12.29 -12.95 13.09
C ILE A 57 12.30 -11.83 14.13
N ALA A 58 11.68 -10.68 13.85
CA ALA A 58 11.59 -9.60 14.81
C ALA A 58 10.87 -10.01 16.11
N GLY A 59 9.79 -10.81 16.01
CA GLY A 59 9.10 -11.41 17.14
C GLY A 59 10.03 -12.22 18.04
N LEU A 60 10.87 -13.08 17.45
CA LEU A 60 11.87 -13.86 18.19
C LEU A 60 12.86 -12.98 18.95
N PHE A 61 13.33 -11.88 18.35
CA PHE A 61 14.24 -10.95 19.03
C PHE A 61 13.58 -10.28 20.24
N VAL A 62 12.32 -9.84 20.09
CA VAL A 62 11.55 -9.20 21.17
C VAL A 62 11.27 -10.20 22.30
N GLU A 63 10.82 -11.41 21.97
CA GLU A 63 10.46 -12.44 22.95
C GLU A 63 11.67 -12.90 23.76
N ASN A 64 12.82 -13.08 23.12
CA ASN A 64 14.07 -13.48 23.77
C ASN A 64 14.82 -12.31 24.44
N LYS A 65 14.24 -11.10 24.47
CA LYS A 65 14.86 -9.87 25.01
C LYS A 65 16.25 -9.60 24.43
N LEU A 66 16.45 -9.96 23.17
CA LEU A 66 17.71 -9.75 22.48
C LEU A 66 17.87 -8.28 22.12
N ALA A 67 19.13 -7.83 22.07
CA ALA A 67 19.46 -6.48 21.66
C ALA A 67 18.93 -6.20 20.24
N TRP A 68 18.16 -5.13 20.05
CA TRP A 68 17.55 -4.77 18.76
C TRP A 68 18.60 -4.60 17.65
N GLN A 69 19.84 -4.24 18.01
CA GLN A 69 20.97 -4.11 17.11
C GLN A 69 21.25 -5.43 16.36
N LEU A 70 21.08 -6.57 17.03
CA LEU A 70 21.26 -7.89 16.40
C LEU A 70 20.17 -8.14 15.36
N GLY A 71 18.91 -7.77 15.65
CA GLY A 71 17.82 -7.85 14.67
C GLY A 71 18.09 -7.02 13.42
N VAL A 72 18.63 -5.80 13.60
CA VAL A 72 19.01 -4.92 12.48
C VAL A 72 20.15 -5.51 11.64
N SER A 73 21.05 -6.31 12.23
CA SER A 73 22.17 -6.93 11.52
C SER A 73 21.75 -8.09 10.60
N VAL A 74 20.62 -8.75 10.86
CA VAL A 74 20.12 -9.87 10.04
C VAL A 74 19.75 -9.41 8.64
N ALA A 75 19.11 -8.24 8.51
CA ALA A 75 18.62 -7.76 7.22
C ALA A 75 19.74 -7.54 6.18
N PRO A 76 20.85 -6.82 6.48
CA PRO A 76 22.00 -6.72 5.57
C PRO A 76 22.59 -8.07 5.18
N VAL A 77 22.70 -9.02 6.11
CA VAL A 77 23.26 -10.36 5.85
C VAL A 77 22.43 -11.13 4.81
N LEU A 78 21.11 -10.99 4.83
CA LEU A 78 20.22 -11.59 3.83
C LEU A 78 20.16 -10.79 2.52
N MET A 79 20.22 -9.46 2.60
CA MET A 79 20.10 -8.55 1.46
C MET A 79 21.34 -8.54 0.55
N ILE A 80 22.56 -8.55 1.12
CA ILE A 80 23.80 -8.44 0.33
C ILE A 80 23.94 -9.58 -0.68
N PRO A 81 23.76 -10.87 -0.33
CA PRO A 81 23.80 -11.95 -1.30
C PRO A 81 22.75 -11.80 -2.41
N ALA A 82 21.53 -11.37 -2.06
CA ALA A 82 20.47 -11.14 -3.03
C ALA A 82 20.82 -9.99 -4.00
N LEU A 83 21.43 -8.90 -3.49
CA LEU A 83 21.91 -7.80 -4.30
C LEU A 83 23.05 -8.24 -5.24
N VAL A 84 24.03 -8.98 -4.74
CA VAL A 84 25.12 -9.53 -5.56
C VAL A 84 24.56 -10.43 -6.66
N LEU A 85 23.63 -11.33 -6.32
CA LEU A 85 22.97 -12.19 -7.28
C LEU A 85 22.16 -11.38 -8.31
N SER A 86 21.48 -10.32 -7.87
CA SER A 86 20.73 -9.43 -8.78
C SER A 86 21.64 -8.73 -9.78
N VAL A 87 22.81 -8.25 -9.35
CA VAL A 87 23.79 -7.60 -10.25
C VAL A 87 24.35 -8.59 -11.26
N ILE A 88 24.58 -9.85 -10.86
CA ILE A 88 25.06 -10.91 -11.76
C ILE A 88 23.99 -11.32 -12.77
N THR A 89 22.72 -11.37 -12.37
CA THR A 89 21.61 -11.90 -13.17
C THR A 89 20.92 -10.85 -14.05
N LEU A 90 20.86 -9.59 -13.60
CA LEU A 90 20.32 -8.48 -14.39
C LEU A 90 21.31 -8.13 -15.51
N ARG A 91 21.11 -8.73 -16.68
CA ARG A 91 21.78 -8.28 -17.91
C ARG A 91 21.42 -6.82 -18.14
N SER A 92 22.44 -5.97 -18.30
CA SER A 92 22.28 -4.57 -18.71
C SER A 92 21.46 -4.53 -19.99
N SER A 93 20.19 -4.15 -19.90
CA SER A 93 19.44 -3.71 -21.08
C SER A 93 20.17 -2.50 -21.66
N LYS A 94 20.14 -2.32 -22.99
CA LYS A 94 20.71 -1.12 -23.59
C LYS A 94 19.92 0.07 -23.05
N SER A 95 20.56 0.84 -22.17
CA SER A 95 19.98 2.05 -21.60
C SER A 95 19.57 2.97 -22.74
N GLN A 96 18.26 3.19 -22.90
CA GLN A 96 17.79 4.27 -23.74
C GLN A 96 18.09 5.55 -23.00
N VAL A 97 19.14 6.25 -23.42
CA VAL A 97 19.47 7.58 -22.90
C VAL A 97 18.25 8.47 -23.14
N VAL A 98 17.56 8.87 -22.08
CA VAL A 98 16.43 9.80 -22.18
C VAL A 98 17.01 11.17 -22.53
N PRO A 99 16.78 11.71 -23.75
CA PRO A 99 17.53 12.85 -24.25
C PRO A 99 17.18 14.18 -23.54
N HIS A 100 16.09 14.24 -22.77
CA HIS A 100 15.60 15.48 -22.17
C HIS A 100 15.02 15.31 -20.74
N PRO A 101 15.82 15.52 -19.68
CA PRO A 101 15.33 15.41 -18.29
C PRO A 101 14.24 16.43 -17.95
N LEU A 102 14.29 17.63 -18.54
CA LEU A 102 13.25 18.65 -18.38
C LEU A 102 11.89 18.21 -18.94
N ALA A 103 11.88 17.36 -19.97
CA ALA A 103 10.64 16.79 -20.50
C ALA A 103 9.99 15.83 -19.50
N ILE A 104 10.80 15.07 -18.73
CA ILE A 104 10.31 14.18 -17.67
C ILE A 104 9.62 15.00 -16.57
N LEU A 105 10.25 16.09 -16.12
CA LEU A 105 9.67 16.96 -15.10
C LEU A 105 8.37 17.62 -15.58
N LYS A 106 8.35 18.12 -16.83
CA LYS A 106 7.14 18.68 -17.44
C LYS A 106 6.01 17.65 -17.54
N ASN A 107 6.34 16.40 -17.87
CA ASN A 107 5.37 15.30 -17.89
C ASN A 107 4.86 14.98 -16.48
N ALA A 108 5.74 14.89 -15.48
CA ALA A 108 5.35 14.65 -14.08
C ALA A 108 4.45 15.77 -13.53
N ILE A 109 4.72 17.04 -13.86
CA ILE A 109 3.84 18.16 -13.50
C ILE A 109 2.51 18.09 -14.28
N GLY A 110 2.56 17.68 -15.55
CA GLY A 110 1.39 17.54 -16.41
C GLY A 110 0.38 16.51 -15.89
N VAL A 111 0.85 15.46 -15.24
CA VAL A 111 0.06 14.39 -14.62
C VAL A 111 -0.90 14.93 -13.54
N PHE A 112 -0.50 15.95 -12.77
CA PHE A 112 -1.37 16.62 -11.78
C PHE A 112 -2.52 17.43 -12.39
N ARG A 113 -2.53 17.63 -13.71
CA ARG A 113 -3.65 18.28 -14.41
C ARG A 113 -4.82 17.34 -14.67
N ILE A 114 -4.66 16.03 -14.44
CA ILE A 114 -5.70 15.02 -14.60
C ILE A 114 -6.51 14.95 -13.29
N PRO A 115 -7.76 15.45 -13.24
CA PRO A 115 -8.48 15.61 -11.97
C PRO A 115 -8.72 14.29 -11.22
N SER A 116 -9.05 13.21 -11.93
CA SER A 116 -9.22 11.87 -11.32
C SER A 116 -7.93 11.39 -10.65
N LEU A 117 -6.77 11.68 -11.25
CA LEU A 117 -5.48 11.29 -10.69
C LEU A 117 -5.12 12.13 -9.47
N THR A 118 -5.36 13.44 -9.52
CA THR A 118 -5.12 14.33 -8.38
C THR A 118 -6.01 13.97 -7.19
N ILE A 119 -7.29 13.73 -7.42
CA ILE A 119 -8.22 13.27 -6.35
C ILE A 119 -7.73 11.94 -5.76
N MET A 120 -7.33 11.00 -6.62
CA MET A 120 -6.80 9.71 -6.17
C MET A 120 -5.50 9.86 -5.35
N LEU A 121 -4.57 10.71 -5.77
CA LEU A 121 -3.33 10.98 -5.04
C LEU A 121 -3.62 11.62 -3.67
N VAL A 122 -4.54 12.59 -3.61
CA VAL A 122 -4.96 13.20 -2.34
C VAL A 122 -5.62 12.16 -1.44
N SER A 123 -6.51 11.32 -1.98
CA SER A 123 -7.13 10.20 -1.25
C SER A 123 -6.06 9.29 -0.65
N MET A 124 -5.07 8.88 -1.44
CA MET A 124 -3.97 8.04 -0.94
C MET A 124 -3.11 8.72 0.10
N CYS A 125 -2.86 10.02 -0.02
CA CYS A 125 -2.13 10.77 1.00
C CYS A 125 -2.89 10.77 2.32
N VAL A 126 -4.19 11.06 2.27
CA VAL A 126 -5.06 11.07 3.45
C VAL A 126 -5.11 9.69 4.09
N ASP A 127 -5.27 8.63 3.29
CA ASP A 127 -5.25 7.26 3.80
C ASP A 127 -3.92 6.90 4.44
N MET A 128 -2.81 7.15 3.75
CA MET A 128 -1.46 6.81 4.22
C MET A 128 -1.01 7.65 5.41
N PHE A 129 -1.57 8.85 5.59
CA PHE A 129 -1.40 9.64 6.81
C PHE A 129 -1.99 8.94 8.05
N TYR A 130 -3.00 8.07 7.89
CA TYR A 130 -3.54 7.25 8.97
C TYR A 130 -2.93 5.84 8.99
N ALA A 131 -2.86 5.18 7.83
CA ALA A 131 -2.37 3.81 7.70
C ALA A 131 -0.87 3.68 8.03
N GLY A 132 -0.06 4.71 7.75
CA GLY A 132 1.36 4.74 8.09
C GLY A 132 1.60 4.62 9.60
N PRO A 133 1.06 5.54 10.43
CA PRO A 133 1.13 5.46 11.89
C PRO A 133 0.51 4.19 12.42
N PHE A 134 -0.63 3.78 11.85
CA PHE A 134 -1.31 2.55 12.23
C PHE A 134 -0.38 1.35 12.11
N MET A 135 0.23 1.13 10.95
CA MET A 135 1.17 0.03 10.73
C MET A 135 2.42 0.14 11.61
N PHE A 136 2.91 1.36 11.85
CA PHE A 136 4.08 1.61 12.70
C PHE A 136 3.81 1.26 14.18
N TRP A 137 2.69 1.73 14.73
CA TRP A 137 2.31 1.57 16.14
C TRP A 137 1.54 0.27 16.43
N MET A 138 1.09 -0.47 15.42
CA MET A 138 0.42 -1.76 15.62
C MET A 138 1.32 -2.82 16.27
N ILE A 139 2.63 -2.75 16.06
CA ILE A 139 3.60 -3.64 16.72
C ILE A 139 3.58 -3.44 18.25
N PRO A 140 3.87 -2.23 18.77
CA PRO A 140 3.79 -1.98 20.21
C PRO A 140 2.36 -2.09 20.77
N LEU A 141 1.32 -1.71 20.02
CA LEU A 141 -0.07 -1.93 20.44
C LEU A 141 -0.36 -3.39 20.78
N ARG A 142 0.07 -4.33 19.92
CA ARG A 142 -0.09 -5.76 20.18
C ARG A 142 0.70 -6.21 21.40
N LEU A 143 1.92 -5.70 21.57
CA LEU A 143 2.75 -6.02 22.73
C LEU A 143 2.07 -5.56 24.04
N TYR A 144 1.64 -4.30 24.11
CA TYR A 144 0.94 -3.77 25.29
C TYR A 144 -0.39 -4.48 25.54
N ALA A 145 -1.15 -4.80 24.48
CA ALA A 145 -2.39 -5.57 24.61
C ALA A 145 -2.14 -6.97 25.19
N MET A 146 -1.06 -7.64 24.79
CA MET A 146 -0.71 -8.94 25.35
C MET A 146 -0.26 -8.87 26.81
N GLU A 147 0.47 -7.82 27.19
CA GLU A 147 0.88 -7.61 28.58
C GLU A 147 -0.31 -7.30 29.48
N ALA A 148 -1.28 -6.51 28.99
CA ALA A 148 -2.46 -6.10 29.75
C ALA A 148 -3.56 -7.19 29.79
N TYR A 149 -3.75 -7.93 28.69
CA TYR A 149 -4.87 -8.87 28.50
C TYR A 149 -4.43 -10.21 27.88
N PRO A 150 -3.53 -10.98 28.55
CA PRO A 150 -2.96 -12.21 28.00
C PRO A 150 -4.00 -13.29 27.68
N GLU A 151 -5.12 -13.32 28.41
CA GLU A 151 -6.22 -14.28 28.23
C GLU A 151 -6.90 -14.17 26.85
N ILE A 152 -6.91 -12.98 26.25
CA ILE A 152 -7.52 -12.73 24.93
C ILE A 152 -6.73 -13.42 23.82
N PHE A 153 -5.43 -13.56 24.03
CA PHE A 153 -4.50 -14.18 23.09
C PHE A 153 -4.33 -15.68 23.31
N LEU A 154 -5.21 -16.32 24.09
CA LEU A 154 -5.26 -17.77 24.28
C LEU A 154 -3.94 -18.39 24.79
N GLY A 155 -3.14 -17.61 25.53
CA GLY A 155 -1.83 -18.04 26.03
C GLY A 155 -0.76 -18.21 24.95
N LEU A 156 -0.98 -17.68 23.75
CA LEU A 156 0.01 -17.70 22.67
C LEU A 156 1.16 -16.72 22.96
N SER A 157 2.37 -17.06 22.52
CA SER A 157 3.52 -16.16 22.63
C SER A 157 3.47 -15.01 21.61
N TYR A 158 4.22 -13.94 21.88
CA TYR A 158 4.26 -12.76 21.01
C TYR A 158 4.76 -13.11 19.60
N THR A 159 5.76 -13.98 19.48
CA THR A 159 6.23 -14.46 18.17
C THR A 159 5.13 -15.21 17.43
N VAL A 160 4.36 -16.06 18.12
CA VAL A 160 3.26 -16.81 17.48
C VAL A 160 2.18 -15.86 16.99
N ILE A 161 1.77 -14.89 17.80
CA ILE A 161 0.72 -13.91 17.44
C ILE A 161 1.14 -13.05 16.26
N THR A 162 2.36 -12.53 16.28
CA THR A 162 2.91 -11.72 15.18
C THR A 162 3.03 -12.54 13.89
N THR A 163 3.51 -13.78 13.98
CA THR A 163 3.61 -14.72 12.86
C THR A 163 2.24 -15.05 12.28
N LEU A 164 1.25 -15.37 13.12
CA LEU A 164 -0.11 -15.66 12.69
C LEU A 164 -0.73 -14.44 12.01
N THR A 165 -0.58 -13.25 12.60
CA THR A 165 -1.12 -12.00 12.02
C THR A 165 -0.53 -11.76 10.62
N SER A 166 0.79 -11.87 10.46
CA SER A 166 1.45 -11.71 9.15
C SER A 166 1.05 -12.79 8.15
N THR A 167 0.92 -14.04 8.60
CA THR A 167 0.49 -15.17 7.75
C THR A 167 -0.93 -14.98 7.25
N VAL A 168 -1.85 -14.63 8.14
CA VAL A 168 -3.25 -14.41 7.81
C VAL A 168 -3.41 -13.21 6.87
N SER A 169 -2.70 -12.11 7.13
CA SER A 169 -2.69 -10.94 6.24
C SER A 169 -2.11 -11.27 4.86
N PHE A 170 -1.04 -12.07 4.78
CA PHE A 170 -0.47 -12.52 3.51
C PHE A 170 -1.41 -13.42 2.71
N ILE A 171 -2.05 -14.40 3.36
CA ILE A 171 -3.05 -15.27 2.71
C ILE A 171 -4.21 -14.41 2.19
N GLY A 172 -4.66 -13.44 2.99
CA GLY A 172 -5.60 -12.41 2.56
C GLY A 172 -5.12 -11.72 1.30
N GLY A 173 -3.90 -11.19 1.31
CA GLY A 173 -3.28 -10.50 0.18
C GLY A 173 -3.21 -11.34 -1.09
N LEU A 174 -2.84 -12.61 -1.00
CA LEU A 174 -2.84 -13.53 -2.15
C LEU A 174 -4.25 -13.77 -2.70
N ALA A 175 -5.24 -13.98 -1.83
CA ALA A 175 -6.61 -14.18 -2.27
C ALA A 175 -7.20 -12.90 -2.89
N GLY A 176 -6.87 -11.76 -2.30
CA GLY A 176 -7.32 -10.43 -2.71
C GLY A 176 -6.74 -9.96 -4.04
N SER A 177 -5.44 -10.19 -4.27
CA SER A 177 -4.78 -9.85 -5.53
C SER A 177 -5.38 -10.55 -6.74
N VAL A 178 -5.92 -11.75 -6.56
CA VAL A 178 -6.62 -12.49 -7.63
C VAL A 178 -8.09 -12.10 -7.71
N THR A 179 -8.77 -12.08 -6.56
CA THR A 179 -10.24 -11.99 -6.50
C THR A 179 -10.74 -10.59 -6.83
N VAL A 180 -10.13 -9.54 -6.28
CA VAL A 180 -10.60 -8.15 -6.48
C VAL A 180 -10.47 -7.72 -7.95
N PRO A 181 -9.34 -7.91 -8.66
CA PRO A 181 -9.26 -7.59 -10.08
C PRO A 181 -10.16 -8.45 -10.96
N TYR A 182 -10.36 -9.72 -10.60
CA TYR A 182 -11.28 -10.62 -11.31
C TYR A 182 -12.72 -10.12 -11.22
N LEU A 183 -13.21 -9.84 -10.01
CA LEU A 183 -14.55 -9.30 -9.79
C LEU A 183 -14.71 -7.95 -10.48
N THR A 184 -13.71 -7.08 -10.38
CA THR A 184 -13.73 -5.76 -11.04
C THR A 184 -13.83 -5.90 -12.56
N HIS A 185 -13.09 -6.84 -13.17
CA HIS A 185 -13.17 -7.11 -14.60
C HIS A 185 -14.52 -7.71 -15.02
N LYS A 186 -15.10 -8.58 -14.19
CA LYS A 186 -16.45 -9.13 -14.43
C LYS A 186 -17.53 -8.05 -14.40
N LEU A 187 -17.43 -7.10 -13.45
CA LEU A 187 -18.30 -5.93 -13.38
C LEU A 187 -18.13 -4.99 -14.58
N GLU A 188 -16.90 -4.81 -15.07
CA GLU A 188 -16.60 -3.98 -16.24
C GLU A 188 -17.15 -4.59 -17.53
N SER A 189 -16.97 -5.90 -17.73
CA SER A 189 -17.41 -6.62 -18.92
C SER A 189 -18.90 -6.93 -18.97
N GLY A 190 -19.61 -6.85 -17.84
CA GLY A 190 -21.01 -7.29 -17.75
C GLY A 190 -21.19 -8.79 -18.03
N SER A 191 -20.14 -9.60 -17.83
CA SER A 191 -20.15 -11.04 -18.14
C SER A 191 -20.25 -11.91 -16.87
N GLY A 192 -20.85 -13.09 -16.97
CA GLY A 192 -20.89 -14.11 -15.89
C GLY A 192 -22.01 -13.90 -14.85
N VAL A 193 -21.70 -14.06 -13.55
CA VAL A 193 -22.68 -13.95 -12.43
C VAL A 193 -23.36 -12.57 -12.36
N CYS A 194 -22.73 -11.55 -12.95
CA CYS A 194 -23.27 -10.19 -13.08
C CYS A 194 -23.86 -9.89 -14.47
N SER A 195 -24.22 -10.91 -15.27
CA SER A 195 -24.79 -10.72 -16.62
C SER A 195 -26.09 -9.92 -16.65
N CYS A 196 -26.80 -9.86 -15.53
CA CYS A 196 -28.01 -9.05 -15.35
C CYS A 196 -27.71 -7.55 -15.25
N LEU A 197 -26.45 -7.17 -14.96
CA LEU A 197 -26.03 -5.80 -14.81
C LEU A 197 -25.42 -5.33 -16.13
N THR A 198 -25.95 -4.23 -16.68
CA THR A 198 -25.35 -3.54 -17.82
C THR A 198 -23.88 -3.24 -17.52
N PRO A 199 -22.96 -3.39 -18.49
CA PRO A 199 -21.53 -3.17 -18.28
C PRO A 199 -21.29 -1.81 -17.61
N VAL A 200 -20.68 -1.85 -16.43
CA VAL A 200 -20.53 -0.65 -15.61
C VAL A 200 -19.23 0.02 -15.99
N ALA A 201 -19.31 1.06 -16.84
CA ALA A 201 -18.16 1.89 -17.21
C ALA A 201 -17.45 2.58 -16.02
N LEU A 202 -18.00 2.44 -14.81
CA LEU A 202 -17.48 2.92 -13.53
C LEU A 202 -17.03 1.78 -12.59
N ALA A 203 -16.86 0.55 -13.09
CA ALA A 203 -16.51 -0.61 -12.26
C ALA A 203 -15.20 -0.41 -11.49
N LEU A 204 -14.15 0.08 -12.14
CA LEU A 204 -12.85 0.37 -11.52
C LEU A 204 -12.95 1.38 -10.36
N PRO A 205 -13.49 2.61 -10.57
CA PRO A 205 -13.61 3.57 -9.48
C PRO A 205 -14.59 3.15 -8.38
N LEU A 206 -15.63 2.36 -8.69
CA LEU A 206 -16.51 1.78 -7.68
C LEU A 206 -15.75 0.75 -6.82
N ALA A 207 -15.02 -0.17 -7.45
CA ALA A 207 -14.21 -1.15 -6.76
C ALA A 207 -13.18 -0.47 -5.84
N TYR A 208 -12.55 0.62 -6.30
CA TYR A 208 -11.65 1.44 -5.50
C TYR A 208 -12.35 2.04 -4.27
N GLY A 209 -13.47 2.75 -4.46
CA GLY A 209 -14.22 3.38 -3.36
C GLY A 209 -14.72 2.37 -2.31
N PHE A 210 -15.28 1.24 -2.74
CA PHE A 210 -15.72 0.18 -1.81
C PHE A 210 -14.56 -0.49 -1.09
N SER A 211 -13.46 -0.76 -1.80
CA SER A 211 -12.25 -1.31 -1.18
C SER A 211 -11.72 -0.36 -0.10
N GLN A 212 -11.64 0.94 -0.39
CA GLN A 212 -11.20 1.94 0.60
C GLN A 212 -12.11 1.97 1.84
N LEU A 213 -13.43 1.88 1.64
CA LEU A 213 -14.40 1.85 2.74
C LEU A 213 -14.25 0.58 3.60
N ILE A 214 -14.14 -0.59 2.97
CA ILE A 214 -13.93 -1.86 3.69
C ILE A 214 -12.61 -1.80 4.45
N GLN A 215 -11.53 -1.30 3.83
CA GLN A 215 -10.23 -1.14 4.48
C GLN A 215 -10.32 -0.23 5.73
N THR A 216 -11.05 0.88 5.61
CA THR A 216 -11.30 1.82 6.71
C THR A 216 -12.05 1.15 7.87
N LEU A 217 -13.06 0.35 7.56
CA LEU A 217 -13.80 -0.43 8.56
C LEU A 217 -12.91 -1.51 9.20
N SER A 218 -12.06 -2.18 8.43
CA SER A 218 -11.11 -3.17 8.96
C SER A 218 -10.15 -2.54 9.96
N TYR A 219 -9.63 -1.34 9.71
CA TYR A 219 -8.80 -0.64 10.69
C TYR A 219 -9.52 -0.38 12.01
N LEU A 220 -10.79 0.02 11.96
CA LEU A 220 -11.59 0.23 13.17
C LEU A 220 -11.79 -1.07 13.94
N VAL A 221 -12.17 -2.14 13.23
CA VAL A 221 -12.38 -3.47 13.83
C VAL A 221 -11.08 -3.99 14.43
N GLU A 222 -9.92 -3.79 13.77
CA GLU A 222 -8.61 -4.17 14.30
C GLU A 222 -8.32 -3.49 15.64
N ILE A 223 -8.50 -2.16 15.75
CA ILE A 223 -8.27 -1.45 17.02
C ILE A 223 -9.23 -1.93 18.11
N LEU A 224 -10.52 -2.06 17.80
CA LEU A 224 -11.55 -2.42 18.79
C LEU A 224 -11.49 -3.88 19.24
N SER A 225 -11.06 -4.78 18.36
CA SER A 225 -11.00 -6.23 18.65
C SER A 225 -9.70 -6.67 19.30
N LEU A 226 -8.63 -5.87 19.18
CA LEU A 226 -7.31 -6.20 19.74
C LEU A 226 -7.35 -6.56 21.23
N THR A 227 -8.16 -5.83 22.02
CA THR A 227 -8.32 -6.03 23.47
C THR A 227 -9.64 -6.73 23.82
N ARG A 228 -10.28 -7.42 22.88
CA ARG A 228 -11.57 -8.10 23.12
C ARG A 228 -11.64 -9.52 22.58
N ASN A 229 -11.19 -9.74 21.35
CA ASN A 229 -11.37 -11.01 20.67
C ASN A 229 -10.31 -11.21 19.57
N PHE A 230 -9.30 -12.03 19.88
CA PHE A 230 -8.18 -12.29 18.97
C PHE A 230 -8.60 -12.94 17.63
N PRO A 231 -9.54 -13.90 17.57
CA PRO A 231 -10.06 -14.40 16.30
C PRO A 231 -10.69 -13.32 15.39
N ILE A 232 -11.48 -12.40 15.95
CA ILE A 232 -12.05 -11.27 15.17
C ILE A 232 -10.95 -10.35 14.68
N PHE A 233 -9.95 -10.08 15.52
CA PHE A 233 -8.76 -9.32 15.15
C PHE A 233 -8.02 -9.96 13.95
N LEU A 234 -7.78 -11.28 13.99
CA LEU A 234 -7.16 -12.00 12.87
C LEU A 234 -8.01 -11.97 11.60
N ALA A 235 -9.33 -12.14 11.71
CA ALA A 235 -10.23 -12.05 10.56
C ALA A 235 -10.20 -10.64 9.93
N SER A 236 -10.08 -9.59 10.74
CA SER A 236 -9.93 -8.22 10.25
C SER A 236 -8.59 -8.02 9.54
N PHE A 237 -7.50 -8.56 10.07
CA PHE A 237 -6.19 -8.55 9.41
C PHE A 237 -6.18 -9.30 8.07
N PHE A 238 -6.92 -10.41 7.97
CA PHE A 238 -7.16 -11.09 6.69
C PHE A 238 -7.84 -10.15 5.70
N MET A 239 -8.91 -9.48 6.14
CA MET A 239 -9.66 -8.55 5.29
C MET A 239 -8.80 -7.36 4.86
N SER A 240 -7.97 -6.80 5.74
CA SER A 240 -7.01 -5.75 5.41
C SER A 240 -5.97 -6.21 4.38
N GLY A 241 -5.45 -7.43 4.50
CA GLY A 241 -4.57 -8.01 3.49
C GLY A 241 -5.28 -8.18 2.15
N PHE A 242 -6.47 -8.80 2.19
CA PHE A 242 -7.31 -9.07 1.03
C PHE A 242 -7.66 -7.81 0.24
N ILE A 243 -8.12 -6.78 0.94
CA ILE A 243 -8.51 -5.53 0.31
C ILE A 243 -7.28 -4.72 -0.11
N GLY A 244 -6.23 -4.64 0.72
CA GLY A 244 -5.03 -3.87 0.42
C GLY A 244 -4.31 -4.31 -0.86
N ALA A 245 -4.18 -5.61 -1.09
CA ALA A 245 -3.59 -6.14 -2.32
C ALA A 245 -4.47 -5.85 -3.56
N GLY A 246 -5.77 -6.08 -3.45
CA GLY A 246 -6.73 -5.79 -4.51
C GLY A 246 -6.82 -4.30 -4.87
N LEU A 247 -6.80 -3.43 -3.86
CA LEU A 247 -6.78 -1.98 -3.99
C LEU A 247 -5.54 -1.53 -4.76
N SER A 248 -4.35 -2.04 -4.40
CA SER A 248 -3.08 -1.71 -5.04
C SER A 248 -3.10 -1.96 -6.55
N LEU A 249 -3.66 -3.10 -6.98
CA LEU A 249 -3.81 -3.42 -8.40
C LEU A 249 -4.86 -2.54 -9.10
N THR A 250 -5.99 -2.29 -8.42
CA THR A 250 -7.06 -1.43 -8.93
C THR A 250 -6.55 0.00 -9.17
N ILE A 251 -5.74 0.52 -8.26
CA ILE A 251 -5.08 1.83 -8.37
C ILE A 251 -4.24 1.91 -9.64
N VAL A 252 -3.40 0.90 -9.91
CA VAL A 252 -2.56 0.88 -11.10
C VAL A 252 -3.43 0.86 -12.37
N ARG A 253 -4.50 0.04 -12.39
CA ARG A 253 -5.44 -0.01 -13.53
C ARG A 253 -6.15 1.33 -13.76
N ILE A 254 -6.57 2.02 -12.70
CA ILE A 254 -7.16 3.36 -12.80
C ILE A 254 -6.15 4.34 -13.40
N LYS A 255 -4.91 4.38 -12.89
CA LYS A 255 -3.84 5.26 -13.41
C LYS A 255 -3.58 5.03 -14.89
N LEU A 256 -3.48 3.78 -15.31
CA LEU A 256 -3.25 3.43 -16.71
C LEU A 256 -4.44 3.83 -17.61
N ALA A 257 -5.67 3.73 -17.09
CA ALA A 257 -6.87 4.09 -17.86
C ALA A 257 -7.08 5.60 -18.03
N ILE A 258 -6.73 6.41 -17.02
CA ILE A 258 -6.93 7.88 -17.04
C ILE A 258 -5.74 8.66 -17.59
N THR A 259 -4.59 8.01 -17.77
CA THR A 259 -3.34 8.68 -18.16
C THR A 259 -2.97 8.33 -19.61
N PRO A 260 -2.67 9.33 -20.46
CA PRO A 260 -2.14 9.10 -21.80
C PRO A 260 -0.86 8.27 -21.79
N ALA A 261 -0.62 7.47 -22.83
CA ALA A 261 0.47 6.49 -22.89
C ALA A 261 1.85 7.09 -22.56
N ASN A 262 2.14 8.30 -23.06
CA ASN A 262 3.42 8.99 -22.84
C ASN A 262 3.63 9.51 -21.41
N GLN A 263 2.59 9.53 -20.57
CA GLN A 263 2.63 10.02 -19.19
C GLN A 263 2.44 8.93 -18.15
N ARG A 264 2.12 7.69 -18.55
CA ARG A 264 1.83 6.56 -17.63
C ARG A 264 2.97 6.27 -16.67
N SER A 265 4.22 6.25 -17.15
CA SER A 265 5.40 6.03 -16.30
C SER A 265 5.52 7.10 -15.22
N SER A 266 5.35 8.39 -15.60
CA SER A 266 5.34 9.50 -14.65
C SER A 266 4.17 9.42 -13.64
N ALA A 267 2.97 9.04 -14.08
CA ALA A 267 1.81 8.90 -13.19
C ALA A 267 1.99 7.79 -12.16
N ILE A 268 2.67 6.71 -12.53
CA ILE A 268 2.98 5.61 -11.61
C ILE A 268 4.09 6.04 -10.63
N SER A 269 5.15 6.70 -11.10
CA SER A 269 6.31 7.07 -10.27
C SER A 269 6.08 8.25 -9.33
N VAL A 270 5.18 9.18 -9.67
CA VAL A 270 4.80 10.31 -8.78
C VAL A 270 4.09 9.82 -7.52
N ASN A 271 3.40 8.68 -7.58
CA ASN A 271 2.61 8.16 -6.48
C ASN A 271 3.40 7.87 -5.18
N PRO A 272 4.46 7.04 -5.19
CA PRO A 272 5.24 6.78 -3.98
C PRO A 272 5.82 8.07 -3.41
N LEU A 273 6.31 8.99 -4.24
CA LEU A 273 6.83 10.27 -3.78
C LEU A 273 5.81 11.07 -2.96
N VAL A 274 4.60 11.23 -3.52
CA VAL A 274 3.52 12.01 -2.91
C VAL A 274 3.00 11.35 -1.63
N ILE A 275 2.84 10.02 -1.64
CA ILE A 275 2.45 9.22 -0.46
C ILE A 275 3.50 9.33 0.65
N THR A 276 4.78 9.20 0.32
CA THR A 276 5.87 9.24 1.30
C THR A 276 5.92 10.59 2.00
N ILE A 277 5.75 11.70 1.27
CA ILE A 277 5.69 13.04 1.88
C ILE A 277 4.54 13.15 2.90
N ALA A 278 3.37 12.59 2.59
CA ALA A 278 2.23 12.60 3.51
C ALA A 278 2.46 11.68 4.73
N CYS A 279 3.10 10.52 4.53
CA CYS A 279 3.31 9.53 5.58
C CYS A 279 4.43 9.93 6.56
N LEU A 280 5.49 10.61 6.12
CA LEU A 280 6.69 10.88 6.93
C LEU A 280 6.45 11.53 8.31
N PRO A 281 5.63 12.59 8.46
CA PRO A 281 5.40 13.23 9.76
C PRO A 281 4.30 12.56 10.58
N SER A 282 3.52 11.66 9.96
CA SER A 282 2.27 11.18 10.54
C SER A 282 2.49 10.37 11.82
N SER A 283 3.50 9.47 11.85
CA SER A 283 3.72 8.61 13.01
C SER A 283 4.10 9.39 14.26
N GLN A 284 4.83 10.50 14.09
CA GLN A 284 5.22 11.41 15.17
C GLN A 284 4.04 12.26 15.64
N ILE A 285 3.16 12.68 14.73
CA ILE A 285 1.93 13.39 15.10
C ILE A 285 1.03 12.49 15.95
N PHE A 286 0.82 11.24 15.53
CA PHE A 286 0.02 10.28 16.30
C PHE A 286 0.66 9.96 17.66
N ALA A 287 1.99 9.84 17.71
CA ALA A 287 2.70 9.69 18.98
C ALA A 287 2.47 10.88 19.91
N ALA A 288 2.57 12.11 19.41
CA ALA A 288 2.36 13.32 20.20
C ALA A 288 0.90 13.43 20.72
N ILE A 289 -0.09 13.05 19.92
CA ILE A 289 -1.49 12.99 20.35
C ILE A 289 -1.64 11.93 21.45
N SER A 290 -1.09 10.74 21.24
CA SER A 290 -1.12 9.65 22.22
C SER A 290 -0.44 10.03 23.53
N ASP A 291 0.72 10.70 23.47
CA ASP A 291 1.43 11.18 24.66
C ASP A 291 0.63 12.25 25.39
N SER A 292 -0.07 13.12 24.66
CA SER A 292 -0.96 14.12 25.25
C SER A 292 -2.17 13.50 25.96
N ILE A 293 -2.71 12.38 25.46
CA ILE A 293 -3.83 11.66 26.09
C ILE A 293 -3.33 10.91 27.33
N ARG A 294 -2.19 10.22 27.20
CA ARG A 294 -1.58 9.43 28.29
C ARG A 294 -1.12 10.30 29.47
N GLY A 295 -0.67 11.51 29.22
CA GLY A 295 -0.04 12.35 30.24
C GLY A 295 1.29 11.76 30.71
N GLU A 296 1.53 11.82 32.03
CA GLU A 296 2.81 11.39 32.64
C GLU A 296 2.86 9.89 32.99
N SER A 297 1.79 9.12 32.73
CA SER A 297 1.76 7.72 33.14
C SER A 297 2.75 6.85 32.36
N THR A 298 3.46 5.98 33.07
CA THR A 298 4.39 4.99 32.51
C THR A 298 3.81 3.57 32.47
N ALA A 299 2.54 3.39 32.85
CA ALA A 299 1.91 2.08 32.84
C ALA A 299 1.61 1.61 31.40
N SER A 300 1.85 0.32 31.10
CA SER A 300 1.63 -0.25 29.76
C SER A 300 0.17 -0.20 29.33
N ILE A 301 -0.76 -0.32 30.28
CA ILE A 301 -2.20 -0.21 30.01
C ILE A 301 -2.58 1.21 29.57
N ASP A 302 -2.03 2.24 30.19
CA ASP A 302 -2.30 3.64 29.82
C ASP A 302 -1.69 3.97 28.45
N HIS A 303 -0.54 3.37 28.11
CA HIS A 303 0.03 3.44 26.77
C HIS A 303 -0.87 2.81 25.70
N LEU A 304 -1.42 1.63 26.00
CA LEU A 304 -2.35 0.92 25.12
C LEU A 304 -3.62 1.73 24.90
N GLU A 305 -4.26 2.18 25.97
CA GLU A 305 -5.51 2.93 25.91
C GLU A 305 -5.33 4.26 25.17
N ALA A 306 -4.28 5.01 25.48
CA ALA A 306 -4.02 6.28 24.80
C ALA A 306 -3.74 6.11 23.29
N LEU A 307 -3.03 5.04 22.89
CA LEU A 307 -2.82 4.74 21.48
C LEU A 307 -4.12 4.31 20.80
N GLN A 308 -4.92 3.43 21.41
CA GLN A 308 -6.21 3.01 20.88
C GLN A 308 -7.16 4.21 20.71
N GLU A 309 -7.26 5.07 21.72
CA GLU A 309 -8.06 6.29 21.67
C GLU A 309 -7.58 7.23 20.56
N THR A 310 -6.27 7.42 20.41
CA THR A 310 -5.70 8.23 19.32
C THR A 310 -6.17 7.74 17.95
N PHE A 311 -6.12 6.42 17.70
CA PHE A 311 -6.57 5.85 16.44
C PHE A 311 -8.09 5.96 16.25
N ILE A 312 -8.88 5.82 17.32
CA ILE A 312 -10.33 6.00 17.26
C ILE A 312 -10.69 7.46 16.95
N TYR A 313 -10.07 8.44 17.62
CA TYR A 313 -10.33 9.87 17.38
C TYR A 313 -9.90 10.33 15.99
N THR A 314 -8.84 9.73 15.45
CA THR A 314 -8.33 10.04 14.11
C THR A 314 -8.96 9.19 13.00
N TRP A 315 -9.89 8.29 13.32
CA TRP A 315 -10.52 7.39 12.34
C TRP A 315 -11.35 8.12 11.26
N ALA A 316 -11.73 9.37 11.48
CA ALA A 316 -12.35 10.20 10.45
C ALA A 316 -11.43 10.45 9.24
N ILE A 317 -10.10 10.35 9.41
CA ILE A 317 -9.11 10.55 8.34
C ILE A 317 -9.26 9.50 7.22
N PRO A 318 -9.16 8.18 7.46
CA PRO A 318 -9.34 7.18 6.42
C PRO A 318 -10.78 7.16 5.86
N LEU A 319 -11.78 7.57 6.65
CA LEU A 319 -13.14 7.77 6.16
C LEU A 319 -13.21 8.89 5.11
N ALA A 320 -12.51 10.00 5.34
CA ALA A 320 -12.39 11.08 4.35
C ALA A 320 -11.71 10.60 3.06
N SER A 321 -10.69 9.74 3.15
CA SER A 321 -10.11 9.08 1.97
C SER A 321 -11.16 8.25 1.22
N SER A 322 -11.97 7.46 1.91
CA SER A 322 -13.04 6.68 1.29
C SER A 322 -14.03 7.56 0.51
N VAL A 323 -14.42 8.71 1.08
CA VAL A 323 -15.28 9.69 0.39
C VAL A 323 -14.60 10.26 -0.86
N LEU A 324 -13.32 10.64 -0.78
CA LEU A 324 -12.53 11.08 -1.93
C LEU A 324 -12.47 9.99 -3.03
N GLY A 325 -12.38 8.72 -2.65
CA GLY A 325 -12.43 7.60 -3.58
C GLY A 325 -13.73 7.51 -4.35
N PHE A 326 -14.88 7.76 -3.71
CA PHE A 326 -16.16 7.86 -4.41
C PHE A 326 -16.27 9.12 -5.28
N LEU A 327 -15.65 10.24 -4.90
CA LEU A 327 -15.63 11.45 -5.74
C LEU A 327 -14.92 11.22 -7.08
N LEU A 328 -14.04 10.23 -7.17
CA LEU A 328 -13.37 9.84 -8.42
C LEU A 328 -14.37 9.43 -9.51
N LEU A 329 -15.54 8.88 -9.14
CA LEU A 329 -16.62 8.50 -10.05
C LEU A 329 -17.06 9.65 -10.96
N ARG A 330 -17.02 10.89 -10.45
CA ARG A 330 -17.47 12.09 -11.17
C ARG A 330 -16.57 12.45 -12.34
N PHE A 331 -15.26 12.23 -12.21
CA PHE A 331 -14.26 12.70 -13.18
C PHE A 331 -13.73 11.58 -14.08
N TYR A 332 -13.82 10.33 -13.62
CA TYR A 332 -13.22 9.17 -14.26
C TYR A 332 -13.56 9.05 -15.76
N ARG A 333 -14.86 9.06 -16.11
CA ARG A 333 -15.29 8.89 -17.51
C ARG A 333 -14.71 9.96 -18.44
N ARG A 334 -14.68 11.21 -17.97
CA ARG A 334 -14.16 12.34 -18.76
C ARG A 334 -12.66 12.18 -19.00
N ASP A 335 -11.92 11.82 -17.97
CA ASP A 335 -10.47 11.71 -18.03
C ASP A 335 -10.03 10.49 -18.86
N VAL A 336 -10.72 9.35 -18.77
CA VAL A 336 -10.51 8.19 -19.66
C VAL A 336 -10.74 8.57 -21.13
N LYS A 337 -11.85 9.27 -21.43
CA LYS A 337 -12.15 9.69 -22.80
C LYS A 337 -11.04 10.59 -23.36
N LYS A 338 -10.64 11.60 -22.57
CA LYS A 338 -9.57 12.53 -22.94
C LYS A 338 -8.23 11.83 -23.14
N ALA A 339 -7.89 10.84 -22.31
CA ALA A 339 -6.66 10.06 -22.48
C ALA A 339 -6.65 9.29 -23.81
N LYS A 340 -7.77 8.66 -24.17
CA LYS A 340 -7.92 7.95 -25.46
C LYS A 340 -7.84 8.88 -26.66
N GLU A 341 -8.45 10.07 -26.59
CA GLU A 341 -8.37 11.09 -27.65
C GLU A 341 -6.91 11.54 -27.89
N ILE A 342 -6.12 11.74 -26.82
CA ILE A 342 -4.71 12.11 -26.92
C ILE A 342 -3.85 10.97 -27.49
N ASP A 343 -4.14 9.73 -27.10
CA ASP A 343 -3.41 8.56 -27.61
C ASP A 343 -3.70 8.35 -29.11
N ALA A 344 -4.96 8.47 -29.54
CA ALA A 344 -5.35 8.34 -30.96
C ALA A 344 -4.72 9.42 -31.86
N ALA A 345 -4.73 10.68 -31.44
CA ALA A 345 -4.14 11.77 -32.21
C ALA A 345 -2.63 11.58 -32.47
N LYS A 346 -1.92 10.93 -31.54
CA LYS A 346 -0.49 10.64 -31.71
C LYS A 346 -0.22 9.45 -32.61
N GLU A 347 -1.10 8.45 -32.60
CA GLU A 347 -1.01 7.34 -33.54
C GLU A 347 -1.16 7.88 -34.97
N GLU A 348 -2.13 8.76 -35.22
CA GLU A 348 -2.31 9.43 -36.52
C GLU A 348 -1.06 10.23 -36.94
N GLU A 349 -0.47 11.04 -36.06
CA GLU A 349 0.77 11.78 -36.33
C GLU A 349 2.00 10.88 -36.60
N SER A 350 1.97 9.62 -36.16
CA SER A 350 3.08 8.66 -36.30
C SER A 350 2.98 7.78 -37.55
N THR A 351 1.86 7.82 -38.26
CA THR A 351 1.65 7.08 -39.52
C THR A 351 1.95 8.03 -40.69
N PRO A 352 3.10 7.87 -41.38
CA PRO A 352 3.54 8.78 -42.44
C PRO A 352 2.73 8.70 -43.74
#